data_AF-A0A7J9GNW6-F1
#
_entry.id   AF-A0A7J9GNW6-F1
#
_cell.length_a   1.000
_cell.length_b   1.000
_cell.length_c   1.000
_cell.angle_alpha   90.00
_cell.angle_beta   90.00
_cell.angle_gamma   90.00
#
_symmetry.space_group_name_H-M   'P 1'
#
loop_
_entity.id
_entity.type
_entity.pdbx_description
1 polymer ?
#
loop_
_entity_poly.entity_id
_entity_poly.type
_entity_poly.pdbx_seq_one_letter_code
_entity_poly.pdbx_strand_id
1 'polypeptide(L)'
;MMGFRLPMRMVTAKRILRASSTADVPKGYFAVYIGECQKRFVIPVSYLNNPLFQELLSLSEEEFGYDHPTGGLRILCGEDVFVDLASRLNGIN
;
A
#
# COMPACT_ATOMS: atom_id res chain seq x y z
N MET A 1 3.42 -49.68 33.38
CA MET A 1 4.44 -49.35 32.34
C MET A 1 3.86 -48.24 31.45
N MET A 2 4.52 -47.09 31.40
CA MET A 2 3.98 -45.83 30.85
C MET A 2 3.80 -45.86 29.32
N GLY A 3 2.59 -45.54 28.85
CA GLY A 3 2.31 -45.22 27.44
C GLY A 3 2.79 -43.81 27.10
N PHE A 4 3.44 -43.67 25.95
CA PHE A 4 4.01 -42.41 25.48
C PHE A 4 2.90 -41.40 25.12
N ARG A 5 3.03 -40.19 25.67
CA ARG A 5 2.13 -39.05 25.45
C ARG A 5 2.61 -38.19 24.29
N LEU A 6 1.74 -37.91 23.33
CA LEU A 6 1.83 -36.71 22.47
C LEU A 6 0.42 -36.27 22.06
N PRO A 7 -0.15 -35.18 22.63
CA PRO A 7 -1.23 -34.48 21.96
C PRO A 7 -0.64 -33.69 20.78
N MET A 8 -1.25 -33.86 19.60
CA MET A 8 -1.01 -33.04 18.42
C MET A 8 -1.14 -31.55 18.79
N ARG A 9 -0.01 -30.86 18.91
CA ARG A 9 0.01 -29.40 18.80
C ARG A 9 0.33 -29.08 17.36
N MET A 10 -0.71 -28.86 16.56
CA MET A 10 -0.55 -28.01 15.37
C MET A 10 -0.10 -26.65 15.91
N VAL A 11 1.19 -26.38 15.88
CA VAL A 11 1.68 -25.02 15.95
C VAL A 11 1.35 -24.45 14.58
N THR A 12 0.16 -23.87 14.45
CA THR A 12 -0.11 -22.93 13.37
C THR A 12 0.89 -21.79 13.56
N ALA A 13 2.04 -21.92 12.93
CA ALA A 13 2.96 -20.81 12.75
C ALA A 13 2.21 -19.82 11.86
N LYS A 14 1.42 -18.93 12.47
CA LYS A 14 1.12 -17.62 11.90
C LYS A 14 2.49 -16.99 11.72
N ARG A 15 3.04 -17.17 10.52
CA ARG A 15 4.26 -16.50 10.07
C ARG A 15 4.08 -15.04 10.47
N ILE A 16 5.05 -14.58 11.23
CA ILE A 16 5.26 -13.21 11.68
C ILE A 16 4.76 -12.28 10.58
N LEU A 17 3.54 -11.77 10.73
CA LEU A 17 3.19 -10.53 10.08
C LEU A 17 4.15 -9.55 10.75
N ARG A 18 5.21 -9.17 10.02
CA ARG A 18 5.96 -7.97 10.38
C ARG A 18 4.87 -6.90 10.42
N ALA A 19 4.44 -6.56 11.63
CA ALA A 19 3.59 -5.42 11.85
C ALA A 19 4.45 -4.20 11.52
N SER A 20 4.65 -3.92 10.23
CA SER A 20 4.69 -2.53 9.83
C SER A 20 3.33 -2.02 10.26
N SER A 21 3.32 -1.05 11.16
CA SER A 21 2.11 -0.36 11.57
C SER A 21 1.58 0.46 10.39
N THR A 22 1.18 -0.20 9.30
CA THR A 22 0.36 0.39 8.27
C THR A 22 -1.03 0.43 8.91
N ALA A 23 -1.40 1.61 9.44
CA ALA A 23 -2.79 1.88 9.84
C ALA A 23 -3.74 1.23 8.82
N ASP A 24 -4.67 0.42 9.32
CA ASP A 24 -5.50 -0.48 8.51
C ASP A 24 -6.14 0.31 7.37
N VAL A 25 -5.76 0.00 6.12
CA VAL A 25 -6.32 0.68 4.95
C VAL A 25 -7.68 0.05 4.69
N PRO A 26 -8.77 0.83 4.66
CA PRO A 26 -10.09 0.28 4.42
C PRO A 26 -10.16 -0.43 3.06
N LYS A 27 -10.98 -1.48 2.98
CA LYS A 27 -11.20 -2.21 1.73
C LYS A 27 -11.67 -1.25 0.63
N GLY A 28 -11.06 -1.35 -0.56
CA GLY A 28 -11.34 -0.45 -1.68
C GLY A 28 -10.48 0.80 -1.71
N TYR A 29 -9.52 0.92 -0.80
CA TYR A 29 -8.50 1.97 -0.78
C TYR A 29 -7.09 1.37 -0.77
N PHE A 30 -6.09 2.18 -1.08
CA PHE A 30 -4.68 1.83 -0.98
C PHE A 30 -3.86 3.02 -0.44
N ALA A 31 -2.68 2.72 0.10
CA ALA A 31 -1.77 3.74 0.62
C ALA A 31 -0.74 4.15 -0.45
N VAL A 32 -0.57 5.46 -0.61
CA VAL A 32 0.50 6.06 -1.41
C VAL A 32 1.37 6.96 -0.57
N TYR A 33 2.64 7.04 -0.91
CA TYR A 33 3.65 7.84 -0.23
C TYR A 33 4.21 8.88 -1.20
N ILE A 34 4.09 10.16 -0.84
CA ILE A 34 4.41 11.29 -1.73
C ILE A 34 5.42 12.22 -1.05
N GLY A 35 6.33 12.77 -1.87
CA GLY A 35 7.33 13.74 -1.45
C GLY A 35 8.48 13.17 -0.61
N GLU A 36 9.42 14.05 -0.26
CA GLU A 36 10.65 13.71 0.47
C GLU A 36 10.36 13.19 1.89
N CYS A 37 9.33 13.73 2.54
CA CYS A 37 8.88 13.28 3.86
C CYS A 37 8.08 11.96 3.82
N GLN A 38 7.90 11.36 2.63
CA GLN A 38 7.07 10.18 2.43
C GLN A 38 5.71 10.30 3.12
N LYS A 39 5.00 11.40 2.85
CA LYS A 39 3.70 11.63 3.46
C LYS A 39 2.71 10.60 2.93
N ARG A 40 2.01 9.93 3.85
CA ARG A 40 1.07 8.87 3.52
C ARG A 40 -0.31 9.45 3.19
N PHE A 41 -0.85 9.08 2.03
CA PHE A 41 -2.21 9.33 1.63
C PHE A 41 -2.95 8.00 1.43
N VAL A 42 -4.25 8.01 1.69
CA VAL A 42 -5.13 6.86 1.43
C VAL A 42 -6.13 7.28 0.37
N ILE A 43 -6.07 6.62 -0.79
CA ILE A 43 -6.89 6.97 -1.95
C ILE A 43 -7.69 5.76 -2.43
N PRO A 44 -8.86 5.98 -3.06
CA PRO A 44 -9.70 4.89 -3.53
C PRO A 44 -9.04 4.17 -4.70
N VAL A 45 -9.26 2.85 -4.77
CA VAL A 45 -8.75 1.99 -5.85
C VAL A 45 -9.29 2.42 -7.23
N SER A 46 -10.39 3.18 -7.28
CA SER A 46 -10.94 3.75 -8.51
C SER A 46 -9.95 4.65 -9.26
N TYR A 47 -8.98 5.25 -8.57
CA TYR A 47 -7.96 6.10 -9.20
C TYR A 47 -7.06 5.30 -10.15
N LEU A 48 -6.87 4.00 -9.90
CA LEU A 48 -6.07 3.12 -10.78
C LEU A 48 -6.68 2.94 -12.18
N ASN A 49 -7.98 3.26 -12.36
CA ASN A 49 -8.64 3.22 -13.67
C ASN A 49 -8.48 4.53 -14.44
N ASN A 50 -7.94 5.58 -13.84
CA ASN A 50 -7.73 6.84 -14.55
C ASN A 50 -6.40 6.81 -15.31
N PRO A 51 -6.38 7.11 -16.62
CA PRO A 51 -5.16 7.05 -17.43
C PRO A 51 -4.06 8.00 -16.92
N LEU A 52 -4.41 9.17 -16.38
CA LEU A 52 -3.42 10.09 -15.80
C LEU A 52 -2.75 9.49 -14.56
N PHE A 53 -3.50 8.73 -13.78
CA PHE A 53 -2.94 8.05 -12.61
C PHE A 53 -2.05 6.88 -13.03
N GLN A 54 -2.42 6.15 -14.09
CA GLN A 54 -1.61 5.05 -14.63
C GLN A 54 -0.28 5.55 -15.20
N GLU A 55 -0.27 6.69 -15.90
CA GLU A 55 0.96 7.32 -16.39
C GLU A 55 1.89 7.70 -15.23
N LEU A 56 1.32 8.32 -14.19
CA LEU A 56 2.05 8.67 -12.97
C LEU A 56 2.58 7.44 -12.22
N LEU A 57 1.86 6.32 -12.22
CA LEU A 57 2.36 5.05 -11.69
C LEU A 57 3.51 4.49 -12.53
N SER A 58 3.40 4.54 -13.86
CA SER A 58 4.46 4.07 -14.76
C SER A 58 5.77 4.85 -14.55
N LEU A 59 5.67 6.18 -14.41
CA LEU A 59 6.83 7.01 -14.08
C LEU A 59 7.40 6.60 -12.71
N SER A 60 6.52 6.45 -11.72
CA SER A 60 6.94 6.10 -10.35
C SER A 60 7.64 4.75 -10.27
N GLU A 61 7.18 3.79 -11.06
CA GLU A 61 7.80 2.47 -11.21
C GLU A 61 9.18 2.55 -11.87
N GLU A 62 9.37 3.41 -12.88
CA GLU A 62 10.66 3.56 -13.56
C GLU A 62 11.76 4.05 -12.60
N GLU A 63 11.46 5.01 -11.71
CA GLU A 63 12.47 5.52 -10.76
C GLU A 63 12.61 4.68 -9.50
N PHE A 64 11.50 4.23 -8.90
CA PHE A 64 11.54 3.53 -7.61
C PHE A 64 11.55 2.01 -7.72
N GLY A 65 11.25 1.47 -8.90
CA GLY A 65 11.00 0.05 -9.09
C GLY A 65 9.80 -0.46 -8.30
N TYR A 66 9.71 -1.78 -8.16
CA TYR A 66 8.64 -2.46 -7.42
C TYR A 66 8.96 -2.71 -5.95
N ASP A 67 10.16 -2.37 -5.48
CA ASP A 67 10.57 -2.62 -4.10
C ASP A 67 9.99 -1.54 -3.18
N HIS A 68 8.95 -1.93 -2.44
CA HIS A 68 8.22 -1.04 -1.56
C HIS A 68 8.26 -1.59 -0.13
N PRO A 69 9.34 -1.33 0.64
CA PRO A 69 9.50 -1.88 1.99
C PRO A 69 8.40 -1.43 2.96
N THR A 70 7.77 -0.29 2.68
CA THR A 70 6.66 0.27 3.47
C THR A 70 5.29 -0.32 3.10
N GLY A 71 5.20 -1.15 2.05
CA GLY A 71 3.97 -1.81 1.63
C GLY A 71 2.93 -0.92 0.92
N GLY A 72 3.31 0.29 0.49
CA GLY A 72 2.48 1.16 -0.34
C GLY A 72 3.28 1.80 -1.47
N LEU A 73 2.56 2.36 -2.45
CA LEU A 73 3.17 2.88 -3.68
C LEU A 73 3.87 4.21 -3.41
N ARG A 74 5.13 4.33 -3.83
CA ARG A 74 5.83 5.61 -3.83
C ARG A 74 5.50 6.32 -5.12
N ILE A 75 5.08 7.57 -5.04
CA ILE A 75 4.68 8.35 -6.22
C ILE A 75 5.69 9.48 -6.47
N LEU A 76 6.20 9.56 -7.70
CA LEU A 76 7.04 10.66 -8.19
C LEU A 76 6.21 11.91 -8.51
N CYS A 77 5.73 12.61 -7.49
CA CYS A 77 5.19 13.94 -7.69
C CYS A 77 5.37 14.78 -6.42
N GLY A 78 5.34 16.10 -6.58
CA GLY A 78 5.21 17.02 -5.46
C GLY A 78 3.90 16.78 -4.73
N GLU A 79 3.88 17.08 -3.43
CA GLU A 79 2.65 16.97 -2.63
C GLU A 79 1.53 17.85 -3.20
N ASP A 80 1.87 19.05 -3.65
CA ASP A 80 0.98 20.02 -4.29
C ASP A 80 0.38 19.47 -5.59
N VAL A 81 1.22 18.87 -6.44
CA VAL A 81 0.79 18.25 -7.71
C VAL A 81 -0.14 17.07 -7.45
N PHE A 82 0.18 16.24 -6.45
CA PHE A 82 -0.68 15.12 -6.08
C PHE A 82 -2.06 15.59 -5.60
N VAL A 83 -2.11 16.62 -4.76
CA VAL A 83 -3.36 17.15 -4.22
C VAL A 83 -4.21 17.75 -5.34
N ASP A 84 -3.62 18.50 -6.28
CA ASP A 84 -4.33 18.98 -7.48
C ASP A 84 -4.89 17.82 -8.28
N LEU A 85 -4.07 16.83 -8.61
CA LEU A 85 -4.48 15.66 -9.38
C LEU A 85 -5.58 14.88 -8.66
N ALA A 86 -5.44 14.61 -7.37
CA ALA A 86 -6.46 13.93 -6.57
C ALA A 86 -7.77 14.72 -6.54
N SER A 87 -7.72 16.06 -6.45
CA SER A 87 -8.92 16.90 -6.48
C SER A 87 -9.67 16.78 -7.82
N ARG A 88 -8.94 16.69 -8.93
CA ARG A 88 -9.49 16.49 -10.28
C ARG A 88 -10.04 15.09 -10.48
N LEU A 89 -9.38 14.08 -9.91
CA LEU A 89 -9.84 12.68 -9.94
C LEU A 89 -11.07 12.43 -9.07
N ASN A 90 -11.25 13.19 -7.99
CA ASN A 90 -12.42 13.11 -7.12
C ASN A 90 -13.67 13.80 -7.72
N GLY A 91 -13.56 14.37 -8.92
CA GLY A 91 -14.57 15.20 -9.57
C GLY A 91 -15.47 14.50 -10.59
N ILE A 92 -15.74 13.19 -10.46
CA ILE A 92 -16.79 12.54 -11.25
C ILE A 92 -17.80 11.86 -10.33
N ASN A 93 -18.88 12.64 -10.12
CA ASN A 93 -20.19 12.38 -9.53
C ASN A 93 -20.37 12.56 -8.01
#